data_AF-A0A358DJ69-F1
#
_entry.id   AF-A0A358DJ69-F1
#
_cell.length_a   1.000
_cell.length_b   1.000
_cell.length_c   1.000
_cell.angle_alpha   90.00
_cell.angle_beta   90.00
_cell.angle_gamma   90.00
#
_symmetry.space_group_name_H-M   'P 1'
#
loop_
_entity.id
_entity.type
_entity.pdbx_description
1 polymer ?
#
loop_
_entity_poly.entity_id
_entity_poly.type
_entity_poly.pdbx_seq_one_letter_code
_entity_poly.pdbx_strand_id
1 'polypeptide(L)'
;MDFRTPVIIPESTFRIDHSTGIMLFGSCFSENMGSKLLEYKFQANVNPFGIVYNPFSVAAVVNRLLSNRNFSGTDLIFHNGVYQSFMHHGRFSHPDKNKCMENISRMFAEAAAFIPRTDVFFITFGTAYVYKLKSTGEVVANCHKFPPDTFIRERL
;
A
#
# COMPACT_ATOMS: atom_id res chain seq x y z
N MET A 1 41.09 20.32 20.96
CA MET A 1 39.86 19.71 21.51
C MET A 1 38.94 19.50 20.32
N ASP A 2 38.50 18.27 20.10
CA ASP A 2 37.61 17.97 18.97
C ASP A 2 36.17 18.29 19.40
N PHE A 3 35.54 19.26 18.73
CA PHE A 3 34.21 19.81 19.10
C PHE A 3 33.09 19.20 18.25
N ARG A 4 33.32 18.02 17.66
CA ARG A 4 32.34 17.29 16.87
C ARG A 4 32.16 15.89 17.44
N THR A 5 30.94 15.38 17.37
CA THR A 5 30.65 13.96 17.58
C THR A 5 30.74 13.27 16.23
N PRO A 6 31.82 12.54 15.91
CA PRO A 6 31.90 11.80 14.66
C PRO A 6 30.84 10.70 14.68
N VAL A 7 29.90 10.75 13.73
CA VAL A 7 28.94 9.67 13.50
C VAL A 7 29.58 8.68 12.54
N ILE A 8 30.08 7.58 13.07
CA ILE A 8 30.60 6.47 12.27
C ILE A 8 29.40 5.64 11.83
N ILE A 9 29.06 5.71 10.54
CA ILE A 9 28.01 4.88 9.95
C ILE A 9 28.68 3.60 9.44
N PRO A 10 28.45 2.44 10.07
CA PRO A 10 29.02 1.19 9.58
C PRO A 10 28.45 0.86 8.19
N GLU A 11 29.25 0.20 7.35
CA GLU A 11 28.74 -0.31 6.08
C GLU A 11 27.61 -1.31 6.33
N SER A 12 26.52 -1.17 5.58
CA SER A 12 25.45 -2.16 5.56
C SER A 12 25.93 -3.44 4.89
N THR A 13 25.62 -4.60 5.48
CA THR A 13 25.83 -5.91 4.85
C THR A 13 24.88 -6.18 3.68
N PHE A 14 23.89 -5.30 3.50
CA PHE A 14 22.90 -5.35 2.46
C PHE A 14 23.00 -4.11 1.58
N ARG A 15 23.11 -4.31 0.27
CA ARG A 15 23.26 -3.23 -0.73
C ARG A 15 22.06 -3.24 -1.68
N ILE A 16 21.62 -2.03 -2.03
CA ILE A 16 20.59 -1.78 -3.05
C ILE A 16 21.27 -0.96 -4.15
N ASP A 17 21.12 -1.39 -5.38
CA ASP A 17 21.56 -0.66 -6.57
C ASP A 17 20.42 -0.52 -7.59
N HIS A 18 20.70 0.08 -8.74
CA HIS A 18 19.70 0.33 -9.79
C HIS A 18 19.15 -0.94 -10.47
N SER A 19 19.79 -2.10 -10.27
CA SER A 19 19.26 -3.39 -10.73
C SER A 19 18.30 -4.04 -9.74
N THR A 20 18.30 -3.58 -8.48
CA THR A 20 17.45 -4.11 -7.41
C THR A 20 15.98 -3.72 -7.63
N GLY A 21 15.09 -4.71 -7.73
CA GLY A 21 13.65 -4.53 -7.77
C GLY A 21 13.06 -4.30 -6.37
N ILE A 22 12.53 -3.11 -6.12
CA ILE A 22 12.04 -2.69 -4.80
C ILE A 22 10.52 -2.54 -4.84
N MET A 23 9.81 -3.23 -3.96
CA MET A 23 8.37 -3.02 -3.78
C MET A 23 8.09 -2.43 -2.41
N LEU A 24 7.40 -1.29 -2.39
CA LEU A 24 7.11 -0.56 -1.16
C LEU A 24 5.62 -0.66 -0.81
N PHE A 25 5.34 -1.00 0.44
CA PHE A 25 4.01 -0.95 1.04
C PHE A 25 4.06 -0.13 2.32
N GLY A 26 2.95 0.50 2.70
CA GLY A 26 2.85 1.09 4.03
C GLY A 26 2.31 2.51 4.08
N SER A 27 2.83 3.22 5.07
CA SER A 27 2.49 4.60 5.43
C SER A 27 2.95 5.63 4.38
N CYS A 28 2.70 6.90 4.69
CA CYS A 28 3.24 8.03 3.93
C CYS A 28 4.78 8.04 3.86
N PHE A 29 5.47 7.39 4.80
CA PHE A 29 6.93 7.23 4.72
C PHE A 29 7.33 6.41 3.49
N SER A 30 6.61 5.33 3.19
CA SER A 30 6.84 4.51 1.98
C SER A 30 6.61 5.31 0.70
N GLU A 31 5.60 6.18 0.64
CA GLU A 31 5.39 7.09 -0.50
C GLU A 31 6.56 8.05 -0.68
N ASN A 32 7.00 8.70 0.41
CA ASN A 32 8.08 9.69 0.34
C ASN A 32 9.42 9.07 -0.06
N MET A 33 9.77 7.93 0.55
CA MET A 33 11.00 7.22 0.19
C MET A 33 10.92 6.60 -1.21
N GLY A 34 9.76 6.04 -1.58
CA GLY A 34 9.52 5.51 -2.91
C GLY A 34 9.64 6.58 -3.99
N SER A 35 9.12 7.79 -3.75
CA SER A 35 9.25 8.93 -4.68
C SER A 35 10.72 9.27 -4.93
N LYS A 36 11.55 9.31 -3.87
CA LYS A 36 12.99 9.54 -4.01
C LYS A 36 13.68 8.43 -4.80
N LEU A 37 13.37 7.16 -4.53
CA LEU A 37 13.92 6.04 -5.28
C LEU A 37 13.61 6.16 -6.78
N LEU A 38 12.36 6.49 -7.13
CA LEU A 38 11.93 6.72 -8.51
C LEU A 38 12.64 7.92 -9.15
N GLU A 39 12.78 9.03 -8.41
CA GLU A 39 13.52 10.23 -8.84
C GLU A 39 14.96 9.87 -9.25
N TYR A 40 15.64 9.05 -8.43
CA TYR A 40 16.99 8.54 -8.67
C TYR A 40 17.05 7.29 -9.57
N LYS A 41 15.96 6.97 -10.29
CA LYS A 41 15.87 5.90 -11.30
C LYS A 41 16.07 4.47 -10.79
N PHE A 42 15.85 4.22 -9.50
CA PHE A 42 15.73 2.87 -8.99
C PHE A 42 14.46 2.20 -9.54
N GLN A 43 14.50 0.87 -9.64
CA GLN A 43 13.35 0.08 -10.05
C GLN A 43 12.43 -0.10 -8.83
N ALA A 44 11.42 0.76 -8.70
CA ALA A 44 10.51 0.74 -7.56
C ALA A 44 9.04 0.64 -7.98
N ASN A 45 8.27 -0.20 -7.28
CA ASN A 45 6.80 -0.17 -7.29
C ASN A 45 6.31 0.35 -5.93
N VAL A 46 5.67 1.52 -5.91
CA VAL A 46 5.38 2.25 -4.67
C VAL A 46 3.90 2.21 -4.36
N ASN A 47 3.53 1.57 -3.24
CA ASN A 47 2.18 1.53 -2.68
C ASN A 47 1.12 1.30 -3.77
N PRO A 48 1.07 0.14 -4.43
CA PRO A 48 0.17 -0.08 -5.56
C PRO A 48 -1.33 0.00 -5.20
N PHE A 49 -1.66 -0.07 -3.90
CA PHE A 49 -3.02 0.11 -3.36
C PHE A 49 -3.19 1.49 -2.66
N GLY A 50 -2.16 2.33 -2.73
CA GLY A 50 -1.99 3.54 -1.92
C GLY A 50 -1.56 3.22 -0.49
N ILE A 51 -1.74 4.18 0.42
CA ILE A 51 -1.33 4.06 1.81
C ILE A 51 -2.15 2.97 2.53
N VAL A 52 -1.50 1.84 2.81
CA VAL A 52 -2.04 0.68 3.53
C VAL A 52 -1.04 0.30 4.62
N TYR A 53 -1.32 0.66 5.87
CA TYR A 53 -0.27 0.84 6.90
C TYR A 53 -0.54 0.12 8.22
N ASN A 54 -1.54 -0.77 8.26
CA ASN A 54 -1.64 -1.77 9.33
C ASN A 54 -1.19 -3.14 8.78
N PRO A 55 -0.60 -4.01 9.62
CA PRO A 55 -0.06 -5.30 9.18
C PRO A 55 -1.04 -6.18 8.42
N PHE A 56 -2.31 -6.24 8.84
CA PHE A 56 -3.30 -7.14 8.21
C PHE A 56 -3.73 -6.65 6.83
N SER A 57 -3.91 -5.34 6.65
CA SER A 57 -4.20 -4.79 5.32
C SER A 57 -3.02 -4.94 4.36
N VAL A 58 -1.78 -4.77 4.83
CA VAL A 58 -0.58 -5.05 4.00
C VAL A 58 -0.56 -6.53 3.59
N ALA A 59 -0.76 -7.44 4.53
CA ALA A 59 -0.82 -8.87 4.23
C ALA A 59 -1.95 -9.20 3.22
N ALA A 60 -3.13 -8.59 3.37
CA ALA A 60 -4.25 -8.79 2.46
C ALA A 60 -3.93 -8.36 1.02
N VAL A 61 -3.30 -7.19 0.82
CA VAL A 61 -2.94 -6.73 -0.53
C VAL A 61 -1.83 -7.57 -1.13
N VAL A 62 -0.82 -7.96 -0.35
CA VAL A 62 0.28 -8.83 -0.80
C VAL A 62 -0.27 -10.20 -1.19
N ASN A 63 -1.10 -10.83 -0.36
CA ASN A 63 -1.74 -12.10 -0.69
C ASN A 63 -2.60 -12.02 -1.95
N ARG A 64 -3.29 -10.89 -2.17
CA ARG A 64 -4.07 -10.66 -3.38
C ARG A 64 -3.19 -10.56 -4.63
N LEU A 65 -2.04 -9.91 -4.55
CA LEU A 65 -1.04 -9.85 -5.62
C LEU A 65 -0.44 -11.24 -5.91
N LEU A 66 -0.02 -11.96 -4.87
CA LEU A 66 0.58 -13.30 -5.02
C LEU A 66 -0.40 -14.32 -5.62
N SER A 67 -1.68 -14.22 -5.29
CA SER A 67 -2.74 -15.05 -5.89
C SER A 67 -3.21 -14.54 -7.26
N ASN A 68 -2.69 -13.40 -7.73
CA ASN A 68 -3.10 -12.72 -8.96
C ASN A 68 -4.64 -12.55 -9.07
N ARG A 69 -5.30 -12.31 -7.95
CA ARG A 69 -6.76 -12.15 -7.90
C ARG A 69 -7.14 -10.71 -8.23
N ASN A 70 -7.44 -10.46 -9.50
CA ASN A 70 -7.90 -9.17 -9.99
C ASN A 70 -9.11 -8.61 -9.23
N PHE A 71 -9.30 -7.29 -9.35
CA PHE A 71 -10.50 -6.60 -8.88
C PHE A 71 -11.62 -6.70 -9.91
N SER A 72 -12.84 -6.70 -9.40
CA SER A 72 -14.05 -6.73 -10.20
C SER A 72 -15.04 -5.68 -9.70
N GLY A 73 -16.13 -5.47 -10.43
CA GLY A 73 -17.14 -4.49 -10.04
C GLY A 73 -17.84 -4.78 -8.71
N THR A 74 -17.72 -5.99 -8.15
CA THR A 74 -18.24 -6.35 -6.82
C THR A 74 -17.29 -5.99 -5.69
N ASP A 75 -16.01 -5.73 -5.99
CA ASP A 75 -15.04 -5.21 -5.03
C ASP A 75 -15.16 -3.68 -4.84
N LEU A 76 -16.03 -3.02 -5.62
CA LEU A 76 -16.31 -1.60 -5.51
C LEU A 76 -17.59 -1.33 -4.72
N ILE A 77 -17.52 -0.26 -3.94
CA ILE A 77 -18.62 0.32 -3.19
C ILE A 77 -18.83 1.76 -3.64
N PHE A 78 -20.09 2.18 -3.76
CA PHE A 78 -20.45 3.57 -4.05
C PHE A 78 -20.92 4.27 -2.77
N HIS A 79 -20.22 5.32 -2.36
CA HIS A 79 -20.55 6.09 -1.16
C HIS A 79 -20.01 7.52 -1.30
N ASN A 80 -20.77 8.50 -0.81
CA ASN A 80 -20.44 9.93 -0.94
C ASN A 80 -20.12 10.37 -2.38
N GLY A 81 -20.89 9.87 -3.35
CA GLY A 81 -20.78 10.28 -4.75
C GLY A 81 -19.60 9.69 -5.52
N VAL A 82 -18.84 8.76 -4.92
CA VAL A 82 -17.68 8.12 -5.56
C VAL A 82 -17.71 6.59 -5.42
N TYR A 83 -17.18 5.91 -6.43
CA TYR A 83 -16.82 4.50 -6.36
C TYR A 83 -15.44 4.35 -5.72
N GLN A 84 -15.28 3.33 -4.88
CA GLN A 84 -14.04 3.06 -4.14
C GLN A 84 -13.96 1.61 -3.67
N SER A 85 -12.81 1.21 -3.14
CA SER A 85 -12.58 -0.14 -2.59
C SER A 85 -12.00 -0.02 -1.19
N PHE A 86 -12.52 -0.82 -0.24
CA PHE A 86 -11.99 -0.87 1.12
C PHE A 86 -10.52 -1.32 1.20
N MET A 87 -9.98 -1.93 0.14
CA MET A 87 -8.56 -2.31 0.06
C MET A 87 -7.65 -1.18 -0.46
N HIS A 88 -8.20 -0.05 -0.91
CA HIS A 88 -7.46 1.02 -1.56
C HIS A 88 -7.55 2.34 -0.80
N HIS A 89 -6.49 3.15 -0.90
CA HIS A 89 -6.52 4.55 -0.49
C HIS A 89 -7.52 5.37 -1.32
N GLY A 90 -8.05 6.46 -0.75
CA GLY A 90 -9.02 7.33 -1.43
C GLY A 90 -8.54 7.97 -2.75
N ARG A 91 -7.23 7.91 -3.05
CA ARG A 91 -6.67 8.40 -4.34
C ARG A 91 -7.17 7.62 -5.56
N PHE A 92 -7.70 6.41 -5.34
CA PHE A 92 -8.26 5.56 -6.39
C PHE A 92 -9.76 5.81 -6.61
N SER A 93 -10.41 6.53 -5.68
CA SER A 93 -11.85 6.76 -5.74
C SER A 93 -12.21 7.69 -6.90
N HIS A 94 -13.32 7.41 -7.57
CA HIS A 94 -13.77 8.23 -8.70
C HIS A 94 -15.31 8.19 -8.84
N PRO A 95 -16.00 9.30 -9.22
CA PRO A 95 -17.45 9.30 -9.46
C PRO A 95 -17.92 8.34 -10.57
N ASP A 96 -17.05 8.10 -11.53
CA ASP A 96 -17.23 7.13 -12.62
C ASP A 96 -16.64 5.77 -12.22
N LYS A 97 -17.49 4.74 -12.21
CA LYS A 97 -17.15 3.35 -11.88
C LYS A 97 -16.03 2.80 -12.76
N ASN A 98 -16.10 3.08 -14.06
CA ASN A 98 -15.16 2.52 -15.04
C ASN A 98 -13.77 3.12 -14.84
N LYS A 99 -13.68 4.43 -14.60
CA LYS A 99 -12.41 5.11 -14.29
C LYS A 99 -11.80 4.64 -12.98
N CYS A 100 -12.62 4.40 -11.95
CA CYS A 100 -12.15 3.81 -10.69
C CYS A 100 -11.57 2.41 -10.92
N MET A 101 -12.32 1.54 -11.61
CA MET A 101 -11.87 0.19 -11.95
C MET A 101 -10.62 0.17 -12.81
N GLU A 102 -10.53 1.04 -13.82
CA GLU A 102 -9.38 1.14 -14.71
C GLU A 102 -8.12 1.51 -13.91
N ASN A 103 -8.20 2.51 -13.03
CA ASN A 103 -7.06 2.94 -12.23
C ASN A 103 -6.60 1.82 -11.28
N ILE A 104 -7.53 1.14 -10.60
CA ILE A 104 -7.23 -0.01 -9.75
C ILE A 104 -6.60 -1.14 -10.55
N SER A 105 -7.22 -1.52 -11.68
CA SER A 105 -6.78 -2.67 -12.48
C SER A 105 -5.42 -2.44 -13.10
N ARG A 106 -5.14 -1.22 -13.57
CA ARG A 106 -3.83 -0.82 -14.10
C ARG A 106 -2.74 -0.97 -13.04
N MET A 107 -2.92 -0.34 -11.88
CA MET A 107 -1.94 -0.40 -10.78
C MET A 107 -1.76 -1.83 -10.26
N PHE A 108 -2.85 -2.60 -10.18
CA PHE A 108 -2.80 -4.00 -9.81
C PHE A 108 -2.01 -4.83 -10.83
N ALA A 109 -2.25 -4.67 -12.13
CA ALA A 109 -1.56 -5.42 -13.17
C ALA A 109 -0.05 -5.11 -13.18
N GLU A 110 0.34 -3.84 -13.02
CA GLU A 110 1.73 -3.43 -12.88
C GLU A 110 2.39 -4.08 -11.64
N ALA A 111 1.71 -4.05 -10.50
CA ALA A 111 2.22 -4.65 -9.26
C ALA A 111 2.27 -6.18 -9.33
N ALA A 112 1.28 -6.84 -9.92
CA ALA A 112 1.24 -8.29 -10.08
C ALA A 112 2.34 -8.79 -11.02
N ALA A 113 2.71 -8.00 -12.04
CA ALA A 113 3.87 -8.28 -12.88
C ALA A 113 5.21 -7.97 -12.20
N PHE A 114 5.22 -7.05 -11.22
CA PHE A 114 6.44 -6.64 -10.50
C PHE A 114 6.77 -7.57 -9.32
N ILE A 115 5.76 -8.06 -8.59
CA ILE A 115 5.95 -8.83 -7.35
C ILE A 115 6.86 -10.07 -7.50
N PRO A 116 6.84 -10.86 -8.60
CA PRO A 116 7.70 -12.03 -8.74
C PRO A 116 9.17 -11.69 -9.00
N ARG A 117 9.46 -10.44 -9.36
CA ARG A 117 10.81 -9.92 -9.65
C ARG A 117 11.30 -8.96 -8.56
N THR A 118 10.60 -8.94 -7.41
CA THR A 118 10.96 -8.08 -6.30
C THR A 118 12.08 -8.74 -5.50
N ASP A 119 13.22 -8.07 -5.40
CA ASP A 119 14.33 -8.48 -4.55
C ASP A 119 14.13 -8.01 -3.10
N VAL A 120 13.45 -6.87 -2.93
CA VAL A 120 13.33 -6.18 -1.64
C VAL A 120 11.92 -5.66 -1.41
N PHE A 121 11.30 -6.10 -0.32
CA PHE A 121 10.08 -5.49 0.19
C PHE A 121 10.41 -4.46 1.27
N PHE A 122 9.98 -3.21 1.06
CA PHE A 122 10.04 -2.16 2.07
C PHE A 122 8.64 -1.93 2.65
N ILE A 123 8.42 -2.37 3.89
CA ILE A 123 7.10 -2.31 4.52
C ILE A 123 7.16 -1.36 5.72
N THR A 124 6.33 -0.32 5.71
CA THR A 124 6.18 0.58 6.88
C THR A 124 4.80 0.48 7.51
N PHE A 125 4.76 0.03 8.77
CA PHE A 125 3.55 0.03 9.57
C PHE A 125 3.39 1.36 10.29
N GLY A 126 2.17 1.90 10.27
CA GLY A 126 1.81 3.15 10.96
C GLY A 126 0.82 2.96 12.12
N THR A 127 0.30 1.75 12.33
CA THR A 127 -0.62 1.46 13.44
C THR A 127 -0.74 -0.04 13.73
N ALA A 128 -1.01 -0.39 14.99
CA ALA A 128 -1.42 -1.72 15.42
C ALA A 128 -2.95 -1.90 15.49
N TYR A 129 -3.72 -0.86 15.16
CA TYR A 129 -5.18 -0.93 15.10
C TYR A 129 -5.65 -1.29 13.71
N VAL A 130 -6.68 -2.13 13.63
CA VAL A 130 -7.38 -2.46 12.39
C VAL A 130 -8.87 -2.17 12.54
N TYR A 131 -9.53 -2.01 11.40
CA TYR A 131 -10.96 -1.83 11.31
C TYR A 131 -11.53 -2.98 10.49
N LYS A 132 -12.51 -3.68 11.05
CA LYS A 132 -13.22 -4.77 10.38
C LYS A 132 -14.60 -4.30 10.00
N LEU A 133 -15.01 -4.56 8.76
CA LEU A 133 -16.37 -4.29 8.31
C LEU A 133 -17.33 -5.21 9.07
N LYS A 134 -18.35 -4.65 9.75
CA LYS A 134 -19.28 -5.47 10.57
C LYS A 134 -20.03 -6.53 9.77
N SER A 135 -20.37 -6.23 8.51
CA SER A 135 -21.16 -7.13 7.67
C SER A 135 -20.40 -8.35 7.17
N THR A 136 -19.08 -8.26 6.99
CA THR A 136 -18.27 -9.36 6.42
C THR A 136 -17.20 -9.88 7.38
N GLY A 137 -16.85 -9.12 8.42
CA GLY A 137 -15.73 -9.41 9.31
C GLY A 137 -14.35 -9.12 8.70
N GLU A 138 -14.29 -8.67 7.44
CA GLU A 138 -13.04 -8.42 6.72
C GLU A 138 -12.35 -7.14 7.19
N VAL A 139 -11.02 -7.17 7.27
CA VAL A 139 -10.21 -5.98 7.56
C VAL A 139 -10.22 -5.04 6.37
N VAL A 140 -10.51 -3.77 6.61
CA VAL A 140 -10.45 -2.71 5.61
C VAL A 140 -9.14 -1.92 5.74
N ALA A 141 -8.55 -1.55 4.61
CA ALA A 141 -7.37 -0.71 4.55
C ALA A 141 -7.72 0.78 4.69
N ASN A 142 -8.93 1.18 4.26
CA ASN A 142 -9.43 2.54 4.39
C ASN A 142 -10.93 2.53 4.66
N CYS A 143 -11.39 3.29 5.66
CA CYS A 143 -12.82 3.38 6.02
C CYS A 143 -13.63 4.33 5.14
N HIS A 144 -12.99 5.10 4.24
CA HIS A 144 -13.63 5.97 3.25
C HIS A 144 -14.74 6.89 3.77
N LYS A 145 -14.53 7.44 4.98
CA LYS A 145 -15.48 8.33 5.68
C LYS A 145 -16.88 7.72 5.89
N PHE A 146 -17.00 6.39 5.88
CA PHE A 146 -18.22 5.72 6.34
C PHE A 146 -18.44 6.00 7.83
N PRO A 147 -19.69 5.92 8.31
CA PRO A 147 -20.00 6.04 9.74
C PRO A 147 -19.12 5.10 10.59
N PRO A 148 -18.57 5.56 11.73
CA PRO A 148 -17.70 4.73 12.56
C PRO A 148 -18.35 3.43 13.05
N ASP A 149 -19.68 3.42 13.22
CA ASP A 149 -20.45 2.24 13.63
C ASP A 149 -20.47 1.12 12.58
N THR A 150 -20.05 1.38 11.35
CA THR A 150 -19.95 0.40 10.27
C THR A 150 -18.80 -0.58 10.51
N PHE A 151 -17.86 -0.21 11.40
CA PHE A 151 -16.65 -0.97 11.66
C PHE A 151 -16.52 -1.39 13.12
N ILE A 152 -15.77 -2.48 13.32
CA ILE A 152 -15.24 -2.88 14.62
C ILE A 152 -13.77 -2.50 14.63
N ARG A 153 -13.36 -1.68 15.59
CA ARG A 153 -11.95 -1.34 15.80
C ARG A 153 -11.34 -2.33 16.79
N GLU A 154 -10.27 -2.99 16.39
CA GLU A 154 -9.49 -3.88 17.27
C GLU A 154 -8.01 -3.52 17.22
N ARG A 155 -7.27 -3.95 18.24
CA ARG A 155 -5.80 -3.91 18.25
C ARG A 155 -5.28 -5.32 17.98
N LEU A 156 -4.30 -5.43 17.09
CA LEU A 156 -3.57 -6.67 16.79
C LEU A 156 -2.78 -7.17 18.00
#